data_AF-A0A444J2Q1-F1
#
_entry.id   AF-A0A444J2Q1-F1
#
_cell.length_a   1.000
_cell.length_b   1.000
_cell.length_c   1.000
_cell.angle_alpha   90.00
_cell.angle_beta   90.00
_cell.angle_gamma   90.00
#
_symmetry.space_group_name_H-M   'P 1'
#
loop_
_entity.id
_entity.type
_entity.pdbx_description
1 polymer ?
#
loop_
_entity_poly.entity_id
_entity_poly.type
_entity_poly.pdbx_seq_one_letter_code
_entity_poly.pdbx_strand_id
1 'polypeptide(L)'
;MENMKMDKLTKAYLDHGMISEEMTFFEKFVEGIDADEIENYLKRLRKFSEEYIINHFRFEEEEVFPLILKYGNEKEKRMVQMLQNEHVTILKKLAQFMEKVASYGAHPIEKEIEEIMRSSREVLEMVLLHARKEDAHLFPNL
;
A
#
# COMPACT_ATOMS: atom_id res chain seq x y z
N MET A 1 15.41 21.52 13.48
CA MET A 1 14.82 21.42 12.13
C MET A 1 15.31 20.16 11.41
N GLU A 2 16.61 19.82 11.46
CA GLU A 2 17.13 18.54 10.93
C GLU A 2 16.57 17.29 11.64
N ASN A 3 16.51 17.29 12.99
CA ASN A 3 15.96 16.14 13.73
C ASN A 3 14.51 15.78 13.32
N MET A 4 13.65 16.80 13.17
CA MET A 4 12.25 16.58 12.80
C MET A 4 12.06 16.07 11.36
N LYS A 5 13.02 16.34 10.47
CA LYS A 5 13.04 15.79 9.11
C LYS A 5 13.46 14.32 9.15
N MET A 6 14.47 13.99 9.95
CA MET A 6 14.94 12.61 10.10
C MET A 6 13.84 11.72 10.69
N ASP A 7 13.16 12.18 11.76
CA ASP A 7 12.10 11.41 12.42
C ASP A 7 10.94 11.04 11.48
N LYS A 8 10.56 11.94 10.55
CA LYS A 8 9.48 11.69 9.58
C LYS A 8 9.89 10.70 8.49
N LEU A 9 11.12 10.81 7.99
CA LEU A 9 11.64 9.90 6.97
C LEU A 9 11.86 8.50 7.55
N THR A 10 12.38 8.41 8.78
CA THR A 10 12.52 7.14 9.50
C THR A 10 11.15 6.50 9.75
N LYS A 11 10.12 7.28 10.09
CA LYS A 11 8.75 6.74 10.20
C LYS A 11 8.26 6.14 8.88
N ALA A 12 8.41 6.85 7.76
CA ALA A 12 7.99 6.32 6.45
C ALA A 12 8.68 4.99 6.12
N TYR A 13 9.99 4.93 6.33
CA TYR A 13 10.77 3.70 6.13
C TYR A 13 10.31 2.53 7.03
N LEU A 14 10.04 2.79 8.31
CA LEU A 14 9.53 1.76 9.23
C LEU A 14 8.13 1.27 8.83
N ASP A 15 7.27 2.17 8.34
CA ASP A 15 5.95 1.80 7.83
C ASP A 15 6.08 0.84 6.63
N HIS A 16 7.08 1.01 5.74
CA HIS A 16 7.35 0.08 4.62
C HIS A 16 7.70 -1.34 5.10
N GLY A 17 8.45 -1.45 6.20
CA GLY A 17 8.75 -2.73 6.83
C GLY A 17 7.48 -3.45 7.28
N MET A 18 6.58 -2.75 7.97
CA MET A 18 5.30 -3.33 8.40
C MET A 18 4.39 -3.67 7.22
N ILE A 19 4.35 -2.81 6.19
CA ILE A 19 3.63 -3.09 4.94
C ILE A 19 4.14 -4.40 4.33
N SER A 20 5.46 -4.58 4.23
CA SER A 20 6.07 -5.79 3.67
C SER A 20 5.75 -7.06 4.48
N GLU A 21 5.69 -6.96 5.81
CA GLU A 21 5.30 -8.09 6.68
C GLU A 21 3.83 -8.50 6.48
N GLU A 22 2.91 -7.53 6.49
CA GLU A 22 1.49 -7.76 6.25
C GLU A 22 1.25 -8.33 4.84
N MET A 23 2.00 -7.85 3.85
CA MET A 23 1.97 -8.38 2.49
C MET A 23 2.39 -9.85 2.41
N THR A 24 3.42 -10.24 3.16
CA THR A 24 3.85 -11.65 3.25
C THR A 24 2.76 -12.53 3.88
N PHE A 25 1.99 -12.00 4.83
CA PHE A 25 0.82 -12.68 5.38
C PHE A 25 -0.26 -12.88 4.30
N PHE A 26 -0.59 -11.85 3.53
CA PHE A 26 -1.60 -11.94 2.49
C PHE A 26 -1.20 -12.87 1.34
N GLU A 27 0.06 -12.88 0.91
CA GLU A 27 0.57 -13.81 -0.11
C GLU A 27 0.35 -15.26 0.29
N LYS A 28 0.71 -15.63 1.54
CA LYS A 28 0.49 -16.98 2.07
C LYS A 28 -0.98 -17.35 2.17
N PHE A 29 -1.85 -16.38 2.47
CA PHE A 29 -3.29 -16.61 2.55
C PHE A 29 -3.91 -16.86 1.17
N VAL A 30 -3.32 -16.30 0.11
CA VAL A 30 -3.78 -16.52 -1.28
C VAL A 30 -3.48 -17.92 -1.80
N GLU A 31 -2.53 -18.63 -1.19
CA GLU A 31 -2.05 -19.93 -1.68
C GLU A 31 -2.78 -21.16 -1.09
N GLY A 32 -3.74 -20.99 -0.17
CA GLY A 32 -4.34 -22.14 0.54
C GLY A 32 -5.75 -21.94 1.09
N ILE A 33 -6.72 -21.59 0.24
CA ILE A 33 -8.06 -21.20 0.72
C ILE A 33 -8.95 -22.37 1.08
N ASP A 34 -9.45 -22.30 2.31
CA ASP A 34 -10.74 -22.81 2.77
C ASP A 34 -11.78 -21.69 2.64
N ALA A 35 -12.96 -21.97 2.08
CA ALA A 35 -14.01 -20.97 1.85
C ALA A 35 -14.49 -20.31 3.16
N ASP A 36 -14.30 -21.01 4.28
CA ASP A 36 -14.73 -20.56 5.61
C ASP A 36 -13.86 -19.40 6.16
N GLU A 37 -12.69 -19.12 5.56
CA GLU A 37 -11.73 -18.10 6.05
C GLU A 37 -11.75 -16.77 5.27
N ILE A 38 -12.57 -16.66 4.24
CA ILE A 38 -12.63 -15.47 3.35
C ILE A 38 -13.10 -14.23 4.08
N GLU A 39 -14.05 -14.35 5.01
CA GLU A 39 -14.53 -13.20 5.76
C GLU A 39 -13.41 -12.59 6.62
N ASN A 40 -12.61 -13.45 7.27
CA ASN A 40 -11.44 -13.03 8.05
C ASN A 40 -10.39 -12.37 7.17
N TYR A 41 -10.13 -12.94 5.99
CA TYR A 41 -9.23 -12.35 4.99
C TYR A 41 -9.67 -10.95 4.57
N LEU A 42 -10.92 -10.80 4.14
CA LEU A 42 -11.46 -9.53 3.67
C LEU A 42 -11.46 -8.46 4.77
N LYS A 43 -11.75 -8.86 6.02
CA LYS A 43 -11.69 -7.96 7.17
C LYS A 43 -10.27 -7.47 7.44
N ARG A 44 -9.28 -8.37 7.39
CA ARG A 44 -7.87 -8.00 7.53
C ARG A 44 -7.40 -7.11 6.39
N LEU A 45 -7.76 -7.44 5.15
CA LEU A 45 -7.39 -6.67 3.97
C LEU A 45 -7.99 -5.27 3.99
N ARG A 46 -9.25 -5.11 4.41
CA ARG A 46 -9.86 -3.79 4.61
C ARG A 46 -9.09 -2.99 5.65
N LYS A 47 -8.81 -3.59 6.81
CA LYS A 47 -8.04 -2.94 7.87
C LYS A 47 -6.67 -2.52 7.35
N PHE A 48 -5.98 -3.40 6.64
CA PHE A 48 -4.67 -3.11 6.05
C PHE A 48 -4.72 -1.95 5.05
N SER A 49 -5.75 -1.94 4.21
CA SER A 49 -5.96 -0.89 3.20
C SER A 49 -6.20 0.48 3.83
N GLU A 50 -7.03 0.55 4.86
CA GLU A 50 -7.36 1.80 5.55
C GLU A 50 -6.21 2.27 6.45
N GLU A 51 -5.69 1.38 7.29
CA GLU A 51 -4.73 1.74 8.32
C GLU A 51 -3.32 1.92 7.79
N TYR A 52 -2.92 1.12 6.79
CA TYR A 52 -1.55 1.14 6.28
C TYR A 52 -1.46 1.80 4.91
N ILE A 53 -2.24 1.42 3.90
CA ILE A 53 -2.07 2.04 2.57
C ILE A 53 -2.53 3.50 2.57
N ILE A 54 -3.79 3.76 2.91
CA ILE A 54 -4.40 5.10 2.77
C ILE A 54 -3.74 6.09 3.73
N ASN A 55 -3.55 5.71 4.99
CA ASN A 55 -2.94 6.61 5.98
C ASN A 55 -1.46 6.86 5.69
N HIS A 56 -0.72 5.87 5.17
CA HIS A 56 0.68 6.05 4.81
C HIS A 56 0.81 7.03 3.64
N PHE A 57 0.06 6.83 2.56
CA PHE A 57 0.06 7.79 1.44
C PHE A 57 -0.34 9.19 1.90
N ARG A 58 -1.35 9.32 2.77
CA ARG A 58 -1.72 10.62 3.33
C ARG A 58 -0.55 11.26 4.10
N PHE A 59 0.12 10.48 4.96
CA PHE A 59 1.28 10.96 5.70
C PHE A 59 2.40 11.41 4.75
N GLU A 60 2.66 10.68 3.68
CA GLU A 60 3.69 11.05 2.73
C GLU A 60 3.36 12.34 1.97
N GLU A 61 2.13 12.47 1.48
CA GLU A 61 1.64 13.65 0.77
C GLU A 61 1.63 14.90 1.65
N GLU A 62 1.27 14.76 2.92
CA GLU A 62 1.14 15.87 3.86
C GLU A 62 2.48 16.26 4.51
N GLU A 63 3.35 15.29 4.77
CA GLU A 63 4.49 15.48 5.68
C GLU A 63 5.86 15.18 5.06
N VAL A 64 5.95 14.23 4.12
CA VAL A 64 7.24 13.76 3.56
C VAL A 64 7.54 14.42 2.23
N PHE A 65 6.68 14.25 1.24
CA PHE A 65 6.84 14.79 -0.11
C PHE A 65 7.00 16.30 -0.13
N PRO A 66 6.29 17.12 0.69
CA PRO A 66 6.54 18.55 0.75
C PRO A 66 7.97 18.91 1.17
N LEU A 67 8.58 18.13 2.07
CA LEU A 67 9.97 18.34 2.48
C LEU A 67 10.95 18.00 1.35
N ILE A 68 10.70 16.93 0.62
CA ILE A 68 11.53 16.53 -0.53
C ILE A 68 11.38 17.54 -1.67
N LEU A 69 10.17 18.02 -1.94
CA LEU A 69 9.93 19.05 -2.96
C LEU A 69 10.63 20.38 -2.62
N LYS A 70 10.70 20.72 -1.33
CA LYS A 70 11.34 21.95 -0.87
C LYS A 70 12.87 21.88 -0.85
N TYR A 71 13.44 20.73 -0.46
CA TYR A 71 14.87 20.62 -0.15
C TYR A 71 15.64 19.61 -1.01
N GLY A 72 14.94 18.75 -1.75
CA GLY A 72 15.53 17.72 -2.59
C GLY A 72 16.08 18.26 -3.90
N ASN A 73 16.88 17.43 -4.57
CA ASN A 73 17.39 17.71 -5.91
C ASN A 73 16.34 17.43 -7.00
N GLU A 74 16.63 17.83 -8.24
CA GLU A 74 15.70 17.68 -9.37
C GLU A 74 15.34 16.23 -9.72
N LYS A 75 16.17 15.25 -9.33
CA LYS A 75 15.85 13.82 -9.51
C LYS A 75 14.83 13.38 -8.47
N GLU A 76 15.04 13.74 -7.21
CA GLU A 76 14.12 13.45 -6.09
C GLU A 76 12.75 14.10 -6.30
N LYS A 77 12.70 15.35 -6.76
CA LYS A 77 11.43 16.03 -7.05
C LYS A 77 10.62 15.35 -8.15
N ARG A 78 11.29 14.88 -9.21
CA ARG A 78 10.64 14.09 -10.27
C ARG A 78 10.17 12.74 -9.77
N MET A 79 10.94 12.12 -8.88
CA MET A 79 10.55 10.87 -8.23
C MET A 79 9.27 11.06 -7.43
N VAL A 80 9.18 12.11 -6.60
CA VAL A 80 7.95 12.46 -5.87
C VAL A 80 6.77 12.60 -6.82
N GLN A 81 6.88 13.37 -7.91
CA GLN A 81 5.77 13.51 -8.87
C GLN A 81 5.33 12.19 -9.49
N MET A 82 6.26 11.27 -9.75
CA MET A 82 5.93 9.93 -10.24
C MET A 82 5.19 9.13 -9.16
N LEU A 83 5.67 9.14 -7.92
CA LEU A 83 5.07 8.43 -6.79
C LEU A 83 3.67 8.95 -6.45
N GLN A 84 3.45 10.27 -6.49
CA GLN A 84 2.11 10.86 -6.33
C GLN A 84 1.12 10.36 -7.40
N ASN A 85 1.57 10.17 -8.65
CA ASN A 85 0.72 9.57 -9.69
C ASN A 85 0.46 8.07 -9.44
N GLU A 86 1.43 7.36 -8.86
CA GLU A 86 1.26 5.98 -8.42
C GLU A 86 0.24 5.87 -7.29
N HIS A 87 0.26 6.77 -6.28
CA HIS A 87 -0.76 6.85 -5.23
C HIS A 87 -2.17 6.92 -5.82
N VAL A 88 -2.40 7.85 -6.76
CA VAL A 88 -3.71 8.00 -7.42
C VAL A 88 -4.13 6.69 -8.11
N THR A 89 -3.20 6.01 -8.76
CA THR A 89 -3.47 4.76 -9.48
C THR A 89 -3.77 3.62 -8.53
N ILE A 90 -2.99 3.47 -7.46
CA ILE A 90 -3.16 2.45 -6.42
C ILE A 90 -4.48 2.66 -5.69
N LEU A 91 -4.77 3.89 -5.25
CA LEU A 91 -6.02 4.21 -4.55
C LEU A 91 -7.25 3.95 -5.41
N LYS A 92 -7.19 4.26 -6.71
CA LYS A 92 -8.27 3.93 -7.65
C LYS A 92 -8.47 2.41 -7.76
N LYS A 93 -7.38 1.64 -7.88
CA LYS A 93 -7.46 0.18 -7.97
C LYS A 93 -8.00 -0.44 -6.68
N LEU A 94 -7.57 0.09 -5.54
CA LEU A 94 -8.06 -0.32 -4.22
C LEU A 94 -9.55 -0.02 -4.06
N ALA A 95 -10.01 1.17 -4.47
CA ALA A 95 -11.44 1.50 -4.43
C ALA A 95 -12.27 0.55 -5.30
N GLN A 96 -11.82 0.25 -6.52
CA GLN A 96 -12.46 -0.73 -7.40
C GLN A 96 -12.50 -2.12 -6.80
N PHE A 97 -11.42 -2.54 -6.14
CA PHE A 97 -11.37 -3.82 -5.43
C PHE A 97 -12.40 -3.85 -4.30
N MET A 98 -12.49 -2.81 -3.48
CA MET A 98 -13.43 -2.73 -2.36
C MET A 98 -14.89 -2.72 -2.82
N GLU A 99 -15.22 -2.00 -3.90
CA GLU A 99 -16.55 -2.03 -4.52
C GLU A 99 -16.90 -3.43 -5.03
N LYS A 100 -15.94 -4.11 -5.66
CA LYS A 100 -16.12 -5.46 -6.18
C LYS A 100 -16.34 -6.48 -5.05
N VAL A 101 -15.56 -6.42 -3.97
CA VAL A 101 -15.79 -7.25 -2.78
C VAL A 101 -17.18 -7.01 -2.21
N ALA A 102 -17.61 -5.74 -2.13
CA ALA A 102 -18.92 -5.40 -1.59
C ALA A 102 -20.08 -5.92 -2.45
N SER A 103 -19.89 -6.12 -3.76
CA SER A 103 -20.94 -6.59 -4.66
C SER A 103 -21.22 -8.10 -4.57
N TYR A 104 -20.29 -8.89 -4.05
CA TYR A 104 -20.44 -10.35 -3.92
C TYR A 104 -21.30 -10.80 -2.73
N GLY A 105 -21.69 -9.88 -1.83
CA GLY A 105 -22.49 -10.21 -0.66
C GLY A 105 -21.71 -10.99 0.41
N ALA A 106 -22.43 -11.62 1.35
CA ALA A 106 -21.82 -12.23 2.53
C ALA A 106 -21.16 -13.59 2.27
N HIS A 107 -21.51 -14.27 1.17
CA HIS A 107 -21.03 -15.63 0.85
C HIS A 107 -20.69 -15.72 -0.63
N PRO A 108 -19.49 -15.24 -1.04
CA PRO A 108 -19.05 -15.30 -2.42
C PRO A 108 -18.92 -16.75 -2.90
N ILE A 109 -19.25 -17.01 -4.17
CA ILE A 109 -19.01 -18.33 -4.79
C ILE A 109 -17.53 -18.51 -5.17
N GLU A 110 -17.10 -19.75 -5.39
CA GLU A 110 -15.69 -20.09 -5.72
C GLU A 110 -15.05 -19.18 -6.78
N LYS A 111 -15.75 -18.91 -7.89
CA LYS A 111 -15.26 -18.02 -8.93
C LYS A 111 -15.08 -16.58 -8.44
N GLU A 112 -15.99 -16.08 -7.61
CA GLU A 112 -15.88 -14.73 -7.04
C GLU A 112 -14.73 -14.65 -6.05
N ILE A 113 -14.48 -15.74 -5.30
CA ILE A 113 -13.33 -15.89 -4.42
C ILE A 113 -12.04 -15.80 -5.23
N GLU A 114 -11.88 -16.59 -6.28
CA GLU A 114 -10.71 -16.51 -7.16
C GLU A 114 -10.48 -15.09 -7.69
N GLU A 115 -11.57 -14.40 -8.06
CA GLU A 115 -11.50 -13.03 -8.54
C GLU A 115 -11.10 -12.02 -7.45
N ILE A 116 -11.61 -12.17 -6.21
CA ILE A 116 -11.19 -11.39 -5.04
C ILE A 116 -9.69 -11.56 -4.84
N MET A 117 -9.20 -12.80 -4.84
CA MET A 117 -7.81 -13.11 -4.54
C MET A 117 -6.85 -12.64 -5.62
N ARG A 118 -7.25 -12.73 -6.89
CA ARG A 118 -6.46 -12.15 -7.98
C ARG A 118 -6.40 -10.63 -7.85
N SER A 119 -7.54 -9.97 -7.63
CA SER A 119 -7.58 -8.51 -7.54
C SER A 119 -6.87 -7.97 -6.30
N SER A 120 -6.91 -8.68 -5.17
CA SER A 120 -6.14 -8.31 -3.98
C SER A 120 -4.64 -8.44 -4.23
N ARG A 121 -4.18 -9.54 -4.86
CA ARG A 121 -2.78 -9.71 -5.25
C ARG A 121 -2.28 -8.56 -6.12
N GLU A 122 -3.05 -8.15 -7.12
CA GLU A 122 -2.69 -7.03 -7.98
C GLU A 122 -2.51 -5.72 -7.19
N VAL A 123 -3.43 -5.40 -6.27
CA VAL A 123 -3.31 -4.19 -5.42
C VAL A 123 -2.07 -4.28 -4.53
N LEU A 124 -1.87 -5.45 -3.91
CA LEU A 124 -0.74 -5.72 -3.04
C LEU A 124 0.59 -5.52 -3.81
N GLU A 125 0.77 -6.19 -4.94
CA GLU A 125 1.99 -6.07 -5.76
C GLU A 125 2.30 -4.62 -6.15
N MET A 126 1.27 -3.81 -6.47
CA MET A 126 1.45 -2.39 -6.77
C MET A 126 1.99 -1.61 -5.57
N VAL A 127 1.47 -1.86 -4.37
CA VAL A 127 1.92 -1.21 -3.12
C VAL A 127 3.37 -1.62 -2.80
N LEU A 128 3.73 -2.89 -2.95
CA LEU A 128 5.10 -3.35 -2.71
C LEU A 128 6.10 -2.73 -3.67
N LEU A 129 5.74 -2.69 -4.96
CA LEU A 129 6.59 -2.09 -5.98
C LEU A 129 6.79 -0.59 -5.73
N HIS A 130 5.74 0.07 -5.24
CA HIS A 130 5.80 1.47 -4.84
C HIS A 130 6.76 1.70 -3.67
N ALA A 131 6.56 1.03 -2.54
CA ALA A 131 7.43 1.16 -1.36
C ALA A 131 8.90 0.87 -1.69
N ARG A 132 9.17 -0.15 -2.52
CA ARG A 132 10.53 -0.47 -2.99
C ARG A 132 11.18 0.66 -3.80
N LYS A 133 10.41 1.40 -4.60
CA LYS A 133 10.94 2.56 -5.34
C LYS A 133 11.30 3.69 -4.39
N GLU A 134 10.50 3.90 -3.37
CA GLU A 134 10.74 4.93 -2.35
C GLU A 134 12.00 4.63 -1.56
N ASP A 135 12.15 3.39 -1.09
CA ASP A 135 13.36 2.94 -0.42
C ASP A 135 14.60 3.11 -1.31
N ALA A 136 14.51 2.72 -2.57
CA ALA A 136 15.65 2.77 -3.49
C ALA A 136 16.03 4.19 -3.95
N HIS A 137 15.10 5.15 -3.92
CA HIS A 137 15.29 6.44 -4.59
C HIS A 137 15.11 7.66 -3.69
N LEU A 138 14.23 7.61 -2.71
CA LEU A 138 14.01 8.68 -1.75
C LEU A 138 14.68 8.41 -0.40
N PHE A 139 14.78 7.14 0.00
CA PHE A 139 15.32 6.73 1.31
C PHE A 139 16.54 5.79 1.24
N PRO A 140 17.49 5.93 0.29
CA PRO A 140 18.52 4.91 0.05
C PRO A 140 19.56 4.75 1.17
N ASN A 141 19.56 5.62 2.17
CA ASN A 141 20.54 5.64 3.27
C ASN A 141 19.87 5.60 4.66
N LEU A 142 18.58 5.29 4.72
CA LEU A 142 17.85 5.00 5.95
C LEU A 142 17.80 3.49 6.17
#